data_AF-A0A849S014-F1
#
_entry.id   AF-A0A849S014-F1
#
_cell.length_a   1.000
_cell.length_b   1.000
_cell.length_c   1.000
_cell.angle_alpha   90.00
_cell.angle_beta   90.00
_cell.angle_gamma   90.00
#
_symmetry.space_group_name_H-M   'P 1'
#
loop_
_entity.id
_entity.type
_entity.pdbx_description
1 polymer ?
#
loop_
_entity_poly.entity_id
_entity_poly.type
_entity_poly.pdbx_seq_one_letter_code
_entity_poly.pdbx_strand_id
1 'polypeptide(L)'
;MLKRPESELQFVKSRDPLPTVEVDLDCIPEELHGYGELVAKAMSTIASKSPKLRATIYVYQGQSINFHQQTWSAFFGVAGDKKLLDVLLNAFQAAKVVNVRFSDYIDPSTATKDFHVQDGYVWRPFESGTWYADSQEEEDLAEDAVAETDDLELSAEVADGGDSRISSPTRFRVARADASIGTIRKKIEEVFGLPEGSVALCGPDKKGLRGDATIATLRKRWE
;
A
#
# COMPACT_ATOMS: atom_id res chain seq x y z
N MET A 1 5.28 27.28 11.45
CA MET A 1 5.89 25.93 11.39
C MET A 1 6.07 25.36 12.80
N LEU A 2 5.40 24.26 13.10
CA LEU A 2 5.55 23.47 14.33
C LEU A 2 6.60 22.37 14.10
N LYS A 3 7.35 22.00 15.15
CA LYS A 3 8.35 20.91 15.09
C LYS A 3 8.16 19.96 16.27
N ARG A 4 8.31 18.66 16.04
CA ARG A 4 8.29 17.62 17.07
C ARG A 4 9.31 16.52 16.74
N PRO A 5 10.00 15.94 17.74
CA PRO A 5 10.81 14.74 17.52
C PRO A 5 9.93 13.54 17.16
N GLU A 6 10.48 12.58 16.40
CA GLU A 6 9.77 11.35 16.02
C GLU A 6 9.20 10.59 17.24
N SER A 7 9.89 10.63 18.38
CA SER A 7 9.46 9.97 19.62
C SER A 7 8.15 10.50 20.22
N GLU A 8 7.75 11.73 19.86
CA GLU A 8 6.50 12.35 20.33
C GLU A 8 5.31 12.07 19.39
N LEU A 9 5.58 11.51 18.21
CA LEU A 9 4.57 11.15 17.23
C LEU A 9 4.17 9.68 17.36
N GLN A 10 2.86 9.42 17.38
CA GLN A 10 2.28 8.10 17.59
C GLN A 10 2.00 7.44 16.24
N PHE A 11 3.06 7.12 15.49
CA PHE A 11 2.95 6.50 14.17
C PHE A 11 2.09 5.24 14.19
N VAL A 12 1.18 5.17 13.22
CA VAL A 12 0.35 4.00 12.98
C VAL A 12 1.15 3.03 12.13
N LYS A 13 1.34 1.81 12.63
CA LYS A 13 2.06 0.76 11.91
C LYS A 13 1.04 -0.26 11.42
N SER A 14 1.21 -0.70 10.18
CA SER A 14 0.54 -1.89 9.68
C SER A 14 1.47 -3.09 9.71
N ARG A 15 0.94 -4.26 10.05
CA ARG A 15 1.63 -5.55 9.91
C ARG A 15 1.31 -6.22 8.58
N ASP A 16 0.22 -5.80 7.95
CA ASP A 16 -0.24 -6.31 6.67
C ASP A 16 0.23 -5.35 5.56
N PRO A 17 0.48 -5.88 4.35
CA PRO A 17 0.71 -5.04 3.18
C PRO A 17 -0.38 -3.98 3.02
N LEU A 18 0.00 -2.78 2.58
CA LEU A 18 -0.90 -1.65 2.45
C LEU A 18 -1.35 -1.50 0.99
N PRO A 19 -2.65 -1.46 0.70
CA PRO A 19 -3.11 -1.09 -0.65
C PRO A 19 -2.66 0.35 -0.93
N THR A 20 -2.39 0.65 -2.20
CA THR A 20 -1.78 1.93 -2.55
C THR A 20 -2.54 2.73 -3.59
N VAL A 21 -2.30 4.03 -3.57
CA VAL A 21 -2.43 4.88 -4.76
C VAL A 21 -1.06 4.94 -5.42
N GLU A 22 -0.98 4.60 -6.70
CA GLU A 22 0.22 4.74 -7.51
C GLU A 22 0.12 6.00 -8.36
N VAL A 23 1.20 6.77 -8.38
CA VAL A 23 1.35 7.99 -9.17
C VAL A 23 2.64 7.88 -9.97
N ASP A 24 2.55 8.08 -11.28
CA ASP A 24 3.73 8.31 -12.13
C ASP A 24 4.33 9.69 -11.79
N LEU A 25 5.57 9.72 -11.32
CA LEU A 25 6.20 10.96 -10.87
C LEU A 25 6.49 11.91 -12.02
N ASP A 26 6.65 11.40 -13.25
CA ASP A 26 6.86 12.23 -14.45
C ASP A 26 5.57 12.91 -14.93
N CYS A 27 4.41 12.48 -14.43
CA CYS A 27 3.11 13.10 -14.73
C CYS A 27 2.68 14.18 -13.71
N ILE A 28 3.49 14.43 -12.68
CA ILE A 28 3.22 15.50 -11.72
C ILE A 28 3.64 16.84 -12.36
N PRO A 29 2.76 17.85 -12.43
CA PRO A 29 3.10 19.15 -12.97
C PRO A 29 4.32 19.78 -12.26
N GLU A 30 5.25 20.35 -13.05
CA GLU A 30 6.52 20.89 -12.54
C GLU A 30 6.31 22.00 -11.50
N GLU A 31 5.23 22.77 -11.62
CA GLU A 31 4.84 23.82 -10.68
C GLU A 31 4.55 23.32 -9.26
N LEU A 32 4.29 22.02 -9.09
CA LEU A 32 4.06 21.42 -7.77
C LEU A 32 5.36 21.00 -7.08
N HIS A 33 6.49 21.01 -7.80
CA HIS A 33 7.80 20.60 -7.28
C HIS A 33 7.77 19.21 -6.61
N GLY A 34 7.03 18.28 -7.21
CA GLY A 34 6.79 16.92 -6.71
C GLY A 34 5.45 16.77 -5.98
N TYR A 35 5.31 15.70 -5.20
CA TYR A 35 4.04 15.39 -4.52
C TYR A 35 3.90 15.99 -3.12
N GLY A 36 4.99 16.51 -2.54
CA GLY A 36 5.08 16.85 -1.12
C GLY A 36 4.00 17.84 -0.65
N GLU A 37 3.91 18.98 -1.31
CA GLU A 37 2.95 20.04 -0.97
C GLU A 37 1.50 19.63 -1.30
N LEU A 38 1.29 18.96 -2.42
CA LEU A 38 -0.04 18.49 -2.83
C LEU A 38 -0.63 17.54 -1.79
N VAL A 39 0.15 16.53 -1.37
CA VAL A 39 -0.28 15.56 -0.35
C VAL A 39 -0.47 16.24 1.00
N ALA A 40 0.43 17.15 1.40
CA ALA A 40 0.31 17.88 2.66
C ALA A 40 -0.96 18.74 2.73
N LYS A 41 -1.29 19.46 1.65
CA LYS A 41 -2.50 20.29 1.53
C LYS A 41 -3.78 19.44 1.57
N ALA A 42 -3.81 18.35 0.80
CA ALA A 42 -4.95 17.44 0.76
C ALA A 42 -5.23 16.82 2.14
N MET A 43 -4.19 16.34 2.82
CA MET A 43 -4.33 15.73 4.13
C MET A 43 -4.65 16.75 5.23
N SER A 44 -4.14 17.99 5.14
CA SER A 44 -4.38 19.05 6.14
C SER A 44 -5.85 19.47 6.20
N THR A 45 -6.53 19.48 5.06
CA THR A 45 -7.97 19.76 4.97
C THR A 45 -8.81 18.75 5.76
N ILE A 46 -8.35 17.49 5.84
CA ILE A 46 -9.04 16.43 6.56
C ILE A 46 -8.61 16.35 8.02
N ALA A 47 -7.31 16.52 8.27
CA ALA A 47 -6.75 16.54 9.61
C ALA A 47 -7.41 17.61 10.47
N SER A 48 -7.54 18.84 9.95
CA SER A 48 -8.20 19.96 10.65
C SER A 48 -9.66 19.67 11.03
N LYS A 49 -10.42 19.03 10.14
CA LYS A 49 -11.81 18.63 10.38
C LYS A 49 -11.94 17.45 11.34
N SER A 50 -10.90 16.63 11.46
CA SER A 50 -10.91 15.40 12.26
C SER A 50 -9.70 15.31 13.18
N PRO A 51 -9.64 16.07 14.29
CA PRO A 51 -8.47 16.09 15.19
C PRO A 51 -8.12 14.73 15.82
N LYS A 52 -9.08 13.82 15.90
CA LYS A 52 -8.89 12.44 16.40
C LYS A 52 -8.33 11.48 15.35
N LEU A 53 -8.32 11.87 14.08
CA LEU A 53 -7.80 11.06 13.00
C LEU A 53 -6.31 10.83 13.22
N ARG A 54 -5.91 9.58 13.03
CA ARG A 54 -4.50 9.20 13.08
C ARG A 54 -4.18 8.22 11.98
N ALA A 55 -3.20 8.57 11.17
CA ALA A 55 -2.75 7.73 10.07
C ALA A 55 -1.28 8.01 9.74
N THR A 56 -0.59 7.00 9.23
CA THR A 56 0.78 7.16 8.70
C THR A 56 0.77 6.74 7.24
N ILE A 57 1.26 7.63 6.38
CA ILE A 57 1.36 7.40 4.94
C ILE A 57 2.79 6.95 4.66
N TYR A 58 2.89 5.74 4.15
CA TYR A 58 4.11 5.11 3.69
C TYR A 58 4.24 5.32 2.20
N VAL A 59 5.43 5.70 1.73
CA VAL A 59 5.70 5.92 0.32
C VAL A 59 6.85 5.02 -0.11
N TYR A 60 6.60 4.22 -1.15
CA TYR A 60 7.63 3.49 -1.85
C TYR A 60 7.80 4.12 -3.24
N GLN A 61 9.03 4.39 -3.66
CA GLN A 61 9.32 4.88 -5.01
C GLN A 61 10.12 3.83 -5.77
N GLY A 62 9.79 3.60 -7.04
CA GLY A 62 10.48 2.62 -7.86
C GLY A 62 9.98 2.56 -9.29
N GLN A 63 10.64 1.73 -10.10
CA GLN A 63 10.22 1.48 -11.47
C GLN A 63 8.88 0.75 -11.51
N SER A 64 8.01 1.15 -12.44
CA SER A 64 6.71 0.51 -12.67
C SER A 64 6.45 0.36 -14.16
N ILE A 65 5.57 -0.59 -14.51
CA ILE A 65 5.03 -0.78 -15.85
C ILE A 65 3.49 -0.74 -15.86
N ASN A 66 2.87 -0.36 -14.74
CA ASN A 66 1.43 -0.43 -14.52
C ASN A 66 0.61 0.55 -15.39
N PHE A 67 1.27 1.54 -15.98
CA PHE A 67 0.71 2.49 -16.94
C PHE A 67 1.00 2.10 -18.40
N HIS A 68 1.27 0.81 -18.66
CA HIS A 68 1.58 0.26 -19.99
C HIS A 68 2.87 0.81 -20.63
N GLN A 69 3.70 1.50 -19.85
CA GLN A 69 5.02 1.98 -20.20
C GLN A 69 5.91 1.96 -18.95
N GLN A 70 7.22 1.95 -19.14
CA GLN A 70 8.15 2.05 -18.01
C GLN A 70 8.11 3.46 -17.43
N THR A 71 7.78 3.57 -16.14
CA THR A 71 7.69 4.84 -15.38
C THR A 71 8.52 4.76 -14.10
N TRP A 72 8.75 5.91 -13.48
CA TRP A 72 9.20 6.00 -12.09
C TRP A 72 8.02 6.43 -11.22
N SER A 73 7.45 5.50 -10.46
CA SER A 73 6.21 5.70 -9.71
C SER A 73 6.45 5.87 -8.22
N ALA A 74 5.57 6.62 -7.55
CA ALA A 74 5.40 6.61 -6.10
C ALA A 74 4.12 5.86 -5.72
N PHE A 75 4.24 4.96 -4.76
CA PHE A 75 3.17 4.13 -4.22
C PHE A 75 2.86 4.58 -2.79
N PHE A 76 1.69 5.17 -2.59
CA PHE A 76 1.23 5.73 -1.32
C PHE A 76 0.33 4.73 -0.59
N GLY A 77 0.85 4.09 0.47
CA GLY A 77 0.10 3.20 1.35
C GLY A 77 -0.30 3.87 2.66
N VAL A 78 -1.53 3.66 3.12
CA VAL A 78 -2.03 4.28 4.37
C VAL A 78 -2.21 3.25 5.48
N ALA A 79 -1.49 3.41 6.58
CA ALA A 79 -1.75 2.72 7.84
C ALA A 79 -2.67 3.57 8.71
N GLY A 80 -3.85 3.05 9.06
CA GLY A 80 -4.90 3.78 9.79
C GLY A 80 -6.20 3.82 9.00
N ASP A 81 -6.78 5.01 8.82
CA ASP A 81 -8.00 5.18 8.05
C ASP A 81 -7.75 5.06 6.54
N LYS A 82 -8.27 3.98 5.95
CA LYS A 82 -8.09 3.66 4.53
C LYS A 82 -8.79 4.64 3.59
N LYS A 83 -9.78 5.41 4.07
CA LYS A 83 -10.47 6.43 3.27
C LYS A 83 -9.54 7.55 2.79
N LEU A 84 -8.37 7.69 3.43
CA LEU A 84 -7.35 8.64 2.98
C LEU A 84 -6.74 8.25 1.61
N LEU A 85 -6.87 6.99 1.17
CA LEU A 85 -6.47 6.59 -0.17
C LEU A 85 -7.36 7.25 -1.24
N ASP A 86 -8.68 7.33 -1.01
CA ASP A 86 -9.60 8.02 -1.90
C ASP A 86 -9.27 9.52 -1.99
N VAL A 87 -8.89 10.11 -0.86
CA VAL A 87 -8.49 11.53 -0.78
C VAL A 87 -7.21 11.77 -1.57
N LEU A 88 -6.21 10.90 -1.43
CA LEU A 88 -4.97 10.99 -2.20
C LEU A 88 -5.25 10.90 -3.70
N LEU A 89 -6.03 9.90 -4.12
CA LEU A 89 -6.40 9.71 -5.51
C LEU A 89 -7.08 10.97 -6.07
N ASN A 90 -8.10 11.47 -5.38
CA ASN A 90 -8.85 12.67 -5.79
C ASN A 90 -7.95 13.92 -5.86
N ALA A 91 -7.01 14.07 -4.92
CA ALA A 91 -6.08 15.20 -4.92
C ALA A 91 -5.15 15.19 -6.14
N PHE A 92 -4.59 14.03 -6.50
CA PHE A 92 -3.76 13.89 -7.70
C PHE A 92 -4.56 14.09 -8.99
N GLN A 93 -5.79 13.57 -9.05
CA GLN A 93 -6.68 13.79 -10.20
C GLN A 93 -7.07 15.26 -10.35
N ALA A 94 -7.40 15.95 -9.25
CA ALA A 94 -7.71 17.38 -9.25
C ALA A 94 -6.49 18.23 -9.68
N ALA A 95 -5.28 17.78 -9.35
CA ALA A 95 -4.02 18.35 -9.82
C ALA A 95 -3.68 17.99 -11.29
N LYS A 96 -4.60 17.34 -12.01
CA LYS A 96 -4.46 16.93 -13.42
C LYS A 96 -3.30 15.97 -13.67
N VAL A 97 -2.91 15.18 -12.67
CA VAL A 97 -1.94 14.09 -12.86
C VAL A 97 -2.60 12.98 -13.66
N VAL A 98 -2.11 12.76 -14.88
CA VAL A 98 -2.75 11.85 -15.86
C VAL A 98 -2.63 10.40 -15.41
N ASN A 99 -1.44 9.98 -14.96
CA ASN A 99 -1.15 8.62 -14.56
C ASN A 99 -1.26 8.47 -13.03
N VAL A 100 -2.48 8.30 -12.55
CA VAL A 100 -2.78 7.97 -11.15
C VAL A 100 -3.87 6.90 -11.05
N ARG A 101 -3.69 5.94 -10.13
CA ARG A 101 -4.65 4.83 -9.94
C ARG A 101 -4.53 4.22 -8.56
N PHE A 102 -5.55 3.45 -8.16
CA PHE A 102 -5.33 2.42 -7.15
C PHE A 102 -4.42 1.32 -7.73
N SER A 103 -3.52 0.83 -6.90
CA SER A 103 -2.49 -0.14 -7.29
C SER A 103 -2.33 -1.23 -6.23
N ASP A 104 -1.37 -2.11 -6.47
CA ASP A 104 -1.05 -3.24 -5.62
C ASP A 104 -0.56 -2.81 -4.24
N TYR A 105 -0.32 -3.82 -3.40
CA TYR A 105 0.07 -3.62 -2.03
C TYR A 105 1.58 -3.40 -1.90
N ILE A 106 1.97 -2.49 -1.01
CA ILE A 106 3.37 -2.34 -0.58
C ILE A 106 3.58 -2.92 0.81
N ASP A 107 4.77 -3.47 1.05
CA ASP A 107 5.21 -3.81 2.40
C ASP A 107 5.68 -2.53 3.11
N PRO A 108 5.12 -2.14 4.27
CA PRO A 108 5.56 -0.95 5.00
C PRO A 108 7.05 -0.95 5.36
N SER A 109 7.71 -2.12 5.43
CA SER A 109 9.13 -2.23 5.71
C SER A 109 10.05 -1.83 4.55
N THR A 110 9.54 -1.81 3.32
CA THR A 110 10.27 -1.37 2.13
C THR A 110 9.98 0.09 1.77
N ALA A 111 9.12 0.76 2.53
CA ALA A 111 8.65 2.12 2.28
C ALA A 111 9.14 3.10 3.35
N THR A 112 9.23 4.38 2.99
CA THR A 112 9.53 5.47 3.93
C THR A 112 8.24 6.02 4.52
N LYS A 113 8.30 6.52 5.75
CA LYS A 113 7.18 7.28 6.34
C LYS A 113 7.37 8.73 5.87
N ASP A 114 6.58 9.16 4.90
CA ASP A 114 6.70 10.50 4.34
C ASP A 114 5.68 11.48 4.93
N PHE A 115 4.56 10.97 5.47
CA PHE A 115 3.54 11.80 6.10
C PHE A 115 2.91 11.10 7.30
N HIS A 116 2.52 11.89 8.30
CA HIS A 116 1.77 11.40 9.45
C HIS A 116 0.69 12.38 9.84
N VAL A 117 -0.56 11.92 9.93
CA VAL A 117 -1.68 12.69 10.43
C VAL A 117 -1.85 12.42 11.91
N GLN A 118 -1.78 13.47 12.73
CA GLN A 118 -2.01 13.39 14.17
C GLN A 118 -2.37 14.77 14.74
N ASP A 119 -3.30 14.80 15.71
CA ASP A 119 -3.71 15.98 16.48
C ASP A 119 -4.22 17.14 15.61
N GLY A 120 -4.79 16.82 14.44
CA GLY A 120 -5.27 17.81 13.47
C GLY A 120 -4.22 18.39 12.53
N TYR A 121 -2.98 17.88 12.59
CA TYR A 121 -1.87 18.31 11.74
C TYR A 121 -1.36 17.19 10.84
N VAL A 122 -0.75 17.59 9.73
CA VAL A 122 0.04 16.72 8.86
C VAL A 122 1.51 16.99 9.13
N TRP A 123 2.18 15.97 9.63
CA TRP A 123 3.60 15.98 9.94
C TRP A 123 4.39 15.41 8.76
N ARG A 124 5.48 16.07 8.40
CA ARG A 124 6.44 15.67 7.37
C ARG A 124 7.83 15.48 7.97
N PRO A 125 8.66 14.54 7.47
CA PRO A 125 10.04 14.39 7.90
C PRO A 125 10.81 15.70 7.73
N PHE A 126 11.56 16.06 8.76
CA PHE A 126 12.59 17.08 8.74
C PHE A 126 13.95 16.42 9.03
N GLU A 127 14.99 17.23 9.19
CA GLU A 127 16.32 16.76 9.53
C GLU A 127 16.39 16.06 10.90
N SER A 128 17.32 15.11 11.01
CA SER A 128 17.72 14.47 12.27
C SER A 128 16.59 13.83 13.08
N GLY A 129 15.60 13.21 12.42
CA GLY A 129 14.47 12.55 13.10
C GLY A 129 13.47 13.53 13.73
N THR A 130 13.55 14.80 13.35
CA THR A 130 12.52 15.79 13.65
C THR A 130 11.45 15.73 12.57
N TRP A 131 10.23 16.06 12.92
CA TRP A 131 9.09 16.18 12.02
C TRP A 131 8.51 17.58 12.15
N TYR A 132 7.97 18.12 11.07
CA TYR A 132 7.37 19.44 11.06
C TYR A 132 5.96 19.42 10.49
N ALA A 133 5.16 20.37 10.94
CA ALA A 133 3.86 20.69 10.37
C ALA A 133 3.81 22.20 10.10
N ASP A 134 3.14 22.60 9.05
CA ASP A 134 2.92 24.03 8.81
C ASP A 134 1.99 24.58 9.90
N SER A 135 2.25 25.83 10.31
CA SER A 135 1.27 26.52 11.14
C SER A 135 0.02 26.64 10.30
N GLN A 136 -1.14 26.31 10.86
CA GLN A 136 -2.42 26.70 10.27
C GLN A 136 -2.48 28.23 10.32
N GLU A 137 -1.83 28.90 9.38
CA GLU A 137 -2.26 30.23 8.99
C GLU A 137 -3.58 29.99 8.26
N GLU A 138 -4.64 30.63 8.75
CA GLU A 138 -5.90 30.77 8.05
C GLU A 138 -5.58 31.47 6.72
N GLU A 139 -5.13 30.72 5.71
CA GLU A 139 -5.18 31.20 4.34
C GLU A 139 -6.67 31.30 4.00
N ASP A 140 -7.13 32.54 4.05
CA ASP A 140 -8.43 33.03 3.64
C ASP A 140 -9.03 32.19 2.51
N LEU A 141 -10.28 31.80 2.75
CA LEU A 141 -11.21 31.33 1.74
C LEU A 141 -11.33 32.38 0.64
N ALA A 142 -10.53 32.25 -0.41
CA ALA A 142 -10.77 32.89 -1.69
C ALA A 142 -11.19 31.82 -2.70
N GLU A 143 -12.52 31.68 -2.80
CA GLU A 143 -13.29 31.37 -4.02
C GLU A 143 -12.52 30.80 -5.22
N ASP A 144 -12.66 29.50 -5.49
CA ASP A 144 -13.28 29.05 -6.74
C ASP A 144 -13.46 27.53 -6.78
N ALA A 145 -14.70 27.08 -6.57
CA ALA A 145 -15.34 25.91 -7.19
C ALA A 145 -16.58 25.56 -6.37
N VAL A 146 -17.65 26.35 -6.58
CA VAL A 146 -19.01 25.87 -6.38
C VAL A 146 -19.25 24.73 -7.38
N ALA A 147 -19.09 23.50 -6.91
CA ALA A 147 -19.79 22.35 -7.46
C ALA A 147 -20.61 21.76 -6.32
N GLU A 148 -21.93 21.90 -6.45
CA GLU A 148 -22.96 21.33 -5.58
C GLU A 148 -22.56 19.96 -5.04
N THR A 149 -22.43 19.87 -3.71
CA THR A 149 -22.57 18.60 -3.02
C THR A 149 -24.06 18.28 -3.01
N ASP A 150 -24.52 17.66 -4.09
CA ASP A 150 -25.81 17.00 -4.13
C ASP A 150 -25.76 15.73 -3.28
N ASP A 151 -26.88 15.46 -2.62
CA ASP A 151 -27.05 14.58 -1.48
C ASP A 151 -26.46 13.15 -1.64
N LEU A 152 -25.57 12.75 -0.74
CA LEU A 152 -25.29 11.34 -0.48
C LEU A 152 -26.03 10.87 0.77
N GLU A 153 -27.34 10.66 0.59
CA GLU A 153 -28.17 9.91 1.52
C GLU A 153 -27.66 8.47 1.67
N LEU A 154 -27.50 8.06 2.93
CA LEU A 154 -27.26 6.70 3.36
C LEU A 154 -28.49 5.83 3.10
N SER A 155 -28.49 5.05 2.02
CA SER A 155 -29.41 3.92 1.87
C SER A 155 -28.71 2.60 2.22
N ALA A 156 -29.22 1.94 3.24
CA ALA A 156 -28.79 0.63 3.71
C ALA A 156 -29.46 -0.51 2.91
N GLU A 157 -28.74 -1.65 2.84
CA GLU A 157 -29.21 -3.04 2.57
C GLU A 157 -29.63 -3.35 1.10
N VAL A 158 -29.34 -4.48 0.44
CA VAL A 158 -28.79 -5.82 0.74
C VAL A 158 -28.49 -6.55 -0.59
N ALA A 159 -27.70 -7.64 -0.49
CA ALA A 159 -27.71 -8.87 -1.31
C ALA A 159 -26.64 -9.07 -2.42
N ASP A 160 -25.66 -9.93 -2.05
CA ASP A 160 -25.26 -11.21 -2.66
C ASP A 160 -24.90 -11.31 -4.16
N GLY A 161 -23.75 -11.96 -4.41
CA GLY A 161 -23.24 -12.27 -5.74
C GLY A 161 -21.75 -12.61 -5.70
N GLY A 162 -21.44 -13.87 -5.38
CA GLY A 162 -20.08 -14.36 -5.19
C GLY A 162 -19.15 -14.20 -6.39
N ASP A 163 -17.90 -13.84 -6.09
CA ASP A 163 -16.76 -14.18 -6.93
C ASP A 163 -15.64 -14.75 -6.05
N SER A 164 -15.04 -15.81 -6.56
CA SER A 164 -14.17 -16.72 -5.84
C SER A 164 -12.82 -16.04 -5.56
N ARG A 165 -12.70 -15.48 -4.36
CA ARG A 165 -11.43 -15.02 -3.80
C ARG A 165 -10.45 -16.18 -3.75
N ILE A 166 -9.54 -16.26 -4.71
CA ILE A 166 -8.27 -16.97 -4.53
C ILE A 166 -7.44 -16.11 -3.57
N SER A 167 -7.77 -16.23 -2.29
CA SER A 167 -7.01 -15.66 -1.18
C SER A 167 -5.66 -16.37 -1.15
N SER A 168 -4.65 -15.79 -1.79
CA SER A 168 -3.27 -16.25 -1.72
C SER A 168 -2.79 -16.20 -0.27
N PRO A 169 -2.45 -17.33 0.38
CA PRO A 169 -2.01 -17.34 1.76
C PRO A 169 -0.62 -16.68 1.86
N THR A 170 -0.56 -15.46 2.38
CA THR A 170 0.65 -14.61 2.45
C THR A 170 1.67 -15.05 3.51
N ARG A 171 1.61 -16.30 3.99
CA ARG A 171 2.60 -16.89 4.91
C ARG A 171 3.28 -18.08 4.28
N PHE A 172 4.39 -17.84 3.59
CA PHE A 172 5.33 -18.88 3.20
C PHE A 172 6.11 -19.33 4.43
N ARG A 173 5.56 -20.28 5.18
CA ARG A 173 6.32 -21.00 6.19
C ARG A 173 7.24 -21.97 5.49
N VAL A 174 8.48 -22.06 5.98
CA VAL A 174 9.41 -23.12 5.58
C VAL A 174 8.67 -24.47 5.70
N ALA A 175 8.65 -25.25 4.62
CA ALA A 175 7.98 -26.54 4.62
C ALA A 175 8.56 -27.41 5.76
N ARG A 176 7.69 -28.03 6.55
CA ARG A 176 8.13 -28.89 7.65
C ARG A 176 8.91 -30.08 7.10
N ALA A 177 9.97 -30.49 7.80
CA ALA A 177 10.88 -31.54 7.35
C ALA A 177 10.17 -32.91 7.15
N ASP A 178 9.14 -33.17 7.94
CA ASP A 178 8.29 -34.38 7.92
C ASP A 178 7.15 -34.33 6.89
N ALA A 179 6.92 -33.20 6.22
CA ALA A 179 5.88 -33.09 5.21
C ALA A 179 6.23 -33.94 3.97
N SER A 180 5.25 -34.65 3.41
CA SER A 180 5.43 -35.41 2.18
C SER A 180 5.46 -34.50 0.95
N ILE A 181 6.23 -34.91 -0.06
CA ILE A 181 6.36 -34.22 -1.34
C ILE A 181 5.00 -34.10 -2.03
N GLY A 182 4.15 -35.13 -1.95
CA GLY A 182 2.79 -35.09 -2.50
C GLY A 182 1.91 -34.03 -1.84
N THR A 183 1.98 -33.90 -0.51
CA THR A 183 1.22 -32.87 0.22
C THR A 183 1.65 -31.46 -0.18
N ILE A 184 2.95 -31.23 -0.35
CA ILE A 184 3.48 -29.93 -0.74
C ILE A 184 3.12 -29.60 -2.20
N ARG A 185 3.19 -30.57 -3.13
CA ARG A 185 2.75 -30.35 -4.52
C ARG A 185 1.29 -29.91 -4.60
N LYS A 186 0.40 -30.65 -3.94
CA LYS A 186 -1.03 -30.31 -3.89
C LYS A 186 -1.28 -28.93 -3.29
N LYS A 187 -0.52 -28.57 -2.25
CA LYS A 187 -0.61 -27.24 -1.62
C LYS A 187 -0.19 -26.13 -2.59
N ILE A 188 0.87 -26.35 -3.37
CA ILE A 188 1.32 -25.39 -4.38
C ILE A 188 0.27 -25.27 -5.49
N GLU A 189 -0.27 -26.39 -5.98
CA GLU A 189 -1.32 -26.39 -6.99
C GLU A 189 -2.56 -25.62 -6.54
N GLU A 190 -3.02 -25.85 -5.30
CA GLU A 190 -4.14 -25.13 -4.68
C GLU A 190 -3.88 -23.62 -4.55
N VAL A 191 -2.69 -23.24 -4.04
CA VAL A 191 -2.36 -21.82 -3.78
C VAL A 191 -2.21 -21.02 -5.07
N PHE A 192 -1.66 -21.63 -6.12
CA PHE A 192 -1.38 -20.96 -7.39
C PHE A 192 -2.43 -21.25 -8.48
N GLY A 193 -3.49 -22.01 -8.19
CA GLY A 193 -4.54 -22.35 -9.15
C GLY A 193 -4.05 -23.22 -10.32
N LEU A 194 -3.07 -24.10 -10.09
CA LEU A 194 -2.51 -24.96 -11.13
C LEU A 194 -3.31 -26.27 -11.28
N PRO A 195 -3.38 -26.86 -12.49
CA PRO A 195 -4.00 -28.18 -12.69
C PRO A 195 -3.31 -29.27 -11.87
N GLU A 196 -4.08 -30.26 -11.41
CA GLU A 196 -3.57 -31.37 -10.60
C GLU A 196 -2.44 -32.12 -11.33
N GLY A 197 -1.32 -32.33 -10.63
CA GLY A 197 -0.14 -33.01 -11.17
C GLY A 197 0.83 -32.12 -11.96
N SER A 198 0.57 -30.82 -12.06
CA SER A 198 1.43 -29.87 -12.79
C SER A 198 2.72 -29.53 -12.05
N VAL A 199 2.80 -29.81 -10.74
CA VAL A 199 3.97 -29.44 -9.92
C VAL A 199 4.88 -30.64 -9.66
N ALA A 200 6.18 -30.49 -9.94
CA ALA A 200 7.21 -31.45 -9.60
C ALA A 200 8.27 -30.83 -8.68
N LEU A 201 8.65 -31.56 -7.63
CA LEU A 201 9.79 -31.21 -6.76
C LEU A 201 10.96 -32.12 -7.12
N CYS A 202 12.04 -31.52 -7.62
CA CYS A 202 13.18 -32.24 -8.20
C CYS A 202 14.43 -32.15 -7.33
N GLY A 203 15.25 -33.21 -7.38
CA GLY A 203 16.62 -33.19 -6.85
C GLY A 203 17.60 -32.47 -7.80
N PRO A 204 18.89 -32.41 -7.45
CA PRO A 204 19.93 -31.82 -8.31
C PRO A 204 20.09 -32.57 -9.64
N ASP A 205 19.66 -33.84 -9.71
CA ASP A 205 19.63 -34.67 -10.91
C ASP A 205 18.45 -34.35 -11.86
N LYS A 206 17.66 -33.31 -11.54
CA LYS A 206 16.43 -32.90 -12.24
C LYS A 206 15.34 -33.99 -12.27
N LYS A 207 15.49 -35.07 -11.51
CA LYS A 207 14.45 -36.10 -11.41
C LYS A 207 13.49 -35.74 -10.28
N GLY A 208 12.20 -35.84 -10.60
CA GLY A 208 11.14 -35.65 -9.63
C GLY A 208 11.19 -36.69 -8.53
N LEU A 209 11.06 -36.27 -7.27
CA LEU A 209 10.92 -37.20 -6.15
C LEU A 209 9.53 -37.87 -6.17
N ARG A 210 9.43 -39.07 -5.59
CA ARG A 210 8.13 -39.73 -5.40
C ARG A 210 7.29 -38.97 -4.36
N GLY A 211 5.96 -39.09 -4.46
CA GLY A 211 5.03 -38.35 -3.62
C GLY A 211 5.07 -38.72 -2.13
N ASP A 212 5.53 -39.92 -1.80
CA ASP A 212 5.72 -40.47 -0.46
C ASP A 212 7.03 -40.05 0.22
N ALA A 213 7.98 -39.49 -0.54
CA ALA A 213 9.21 -38.95 0.02
C ALA A 213 8.92 -37.69 0.87
N THR A 214 9.81 -37.36 1.81
CA THR A 214 9.67 -36.19 2.68
C THR A 214 10.49 -35.00 2.20
N ILE A 215 10.16 -33.80 2.69
CA ILE A 215 10.94 -32.58 2.46
C ILE A 215 12.35 -32.70 3.04
N ALA A 216 12.53 -33.42 4.14
CA ALA A 216 13.87 -33.73 4.67
C ALA A 216 14.72 -34.50 3.64
N THR A 217 14.14 -35.53 3.01
CA THR A 217 14.83 -36.30 1.96
C THR A 217 15.19 -35.43 0.76
N LEU A 218 14.31 -34.51 0.38
CA LEU A 218 14.59 -33.56 -0.69
C LEU A 218 15.77 -32.64 -0.33
N ARG A 219 15.75 -32.01 0.86
CA ARG A 219 16.82 -31.11 1.30
C ARG A 219 18.17 -31.80 1.38
N LYS A 220 18.21 -33.01 1.94
CA LYS A 220 19.45 -33.81 2.02
C LYS A 220 20.05 -34.13 0.64
N ARG A 221 19.25 -34.17 -0.42
CA ARG A 221 19.77 -34.34 -1.79
C ARG A 221 20.39 -33.06 -2.37
N TRP A 222 20.09 -31.91 -1.79
CA TRP A 222 20.58 -30.59 -2.23
C TRP A 222 21.71 -30.03 -1.35
N GLU A 223 21.96 -30.65 -0.20
CA GLU A 223 23.19 -30.49 0.60
C GLU A 223 24.37 -31.20 -0.07
#